data_AF-A0A8B6ET74-F1
#
_entry.id   AF-A0A8B6ET74-F1
#
_cell.length_a   1.000
_cell.length_b   1.000
_cell.length_c   1.000
_cell.angle_alpha   90.00
_cell.angle_beta   90.00
_cell.angle_gamma   90.00
#
_symmetry.space_group_name_H-M   'P 1'
#
loop_
_entity.id
_entity.type
_entity.pdbx_description
1 polymer ?
#
loop_
_entity_poly.entity_id
_entity_poly.type
_entity_poly.pdbx_seq_one_letter_code
_entity_poly.pdbx_strand_id
1 'polypeptide(L)'
;MFWNWTIFLLTCTVFVSARRDGIIYKVDTQAKCTEVTRGPTRDCRWPAGLDMVDQMVEKGRILAYKIRWFSGSWSGWYGPGLNDLSNVFNLYAKSCSIPYRAKSMRRRWAMFYDHTHKFIICKPRGNS
;
A
#
# COMPACT_ATOMS: atom_id res chain seq x y z
N MET A 1 -11.35 -64.65 -8.97
CA MET A 1 -11.27 -63.94 -7.68
C MET A 1 -11.07 -62.46 -7.97
N PHE A 2 -12.12 -61.65 -7.94
CA PHE A 2 -11.99 -60.19 -7.96
C PHE A 2 -12.99 -59.62 -6.96
N TRP A 3 -12.48 -59.08 -5.86
CA TRP A 3 -13.27 -58.39 -4.86
C TRP A 3 -13.34 -56.90 -5.21
N ASN A 4 -14.55 -56.41 -5.38
CA ASN A 4 -14.85 -55.02 -5.69
C ASN A 4 -15.12 -54.29 -4.37
N TRP A 5 -14.30 -53.30 -4.00
CA TRP A 5 -14.47 -52.50 -2.79
C TRP A 5 -14.93 -51.09 -3.18
N THR A 6 -16.21 -50.82 -2.97
CA THR A 6 -16.77 -49.47 -3.14
C THR A 6 -16.64 -48.72 -1.82
N ILE A 7 -15.72 -47.74 -1.76
CA ILE A 7 -15.57 -46.83 -0.61
C ILE A 7 -16.61 -45.72 -0.74
N PHE A 8 -17.57 -45.67 0.19
CA PHE A 8 -18.47 -44.52 0.35
C PHE A 8 -17.76 -43.41 1.12
N LEU A 9 -17.39 -42.33 0.43
CA LEU A 9 -16.92 -41.09 1.06
C LEU A 9 -18.12 -40.32 1.60
N LEU A 10 -18.28 -40.33 2.92
CA LEU A 10 -19.24 -39.50 3.63
C LEU A 10 -18.69 -38.05 3.69
N THR A 11 -19.13 -37.19 2.79
CA THR A 11 -18.80 -35.76 2.83
C THR A 11 -19.67 -35.06 3.87
N CYS A 12 -19.08 -34.72 5.01
CA CYS A 12 -19.72 -33.91 6.04
C CYS A 12 -19.81 -32.45 5.55
N THR A 13 -20.99 -32.03 5.11
CA THR A 13 -21.27 -30.64 4.73
C THR A 13 -21.68 -29.87 5.98
N VAL A 14 -20.75 -29.07 6.52
CA VAL A 14 -21.05 -28.14 7.61
C VAL A 14 -21.77 -26.93 7.03
N PHE A 15 -23.08 -26.83 7.25
CA PHE A 15 -23.86 -25.63 6.95
C PHE A 15 -23.54 -24.56 7.99
N VAL A 16 -22.68 -23.59 7.64
CA VAL A 16 -22.49 -22.39 8.44
C VAL A 16 -23.68 -21.46 8.21
N SER A 17 -24.64 -21.47 9.15
CA SER A 17 -25.71 -20.48 9.19
C SER A 17 -25.12 -19.13 9.61
N ALA A 18 -25.04 -18.20 8.67
CA ALA A 18 -24.64 -16.82 8.95
C ALA A 18 -25.72 -16.14 9.81
N ARG A 19 -25.53 -16.11 11.13
CA ARG A 19 -26.38 -15.32 12.04
C ARG A 19 -26.19 -13.83 11.73
N ARG A 20 -27.27 -13.13 11.38
CA ARG A 20 -27.31 -11.67 11.35
C ARG A 20 -27.41 -11.16 12.80
N ASP A 21 -26.45 -10.34 13.23
CA ASP A 21 -26.37 -9.78 14.58
C ASP A 21 -27.38 -8.64 14.83
N GLY A 22 -28.11 -8.19 13.80
CA GLY A 22 -29.07 -7.09 13.90
C GLY A 22 -28.43 -5.70 13.95
N ILE A 23 -27.11 -5.59 13.75
CA ILE A 23 -26.39 -4.32 13.82
C ILE A 23 -26.38 -3.64 12.45
N ILE A 24 -26.80 -2.37 12.42
CA ILE A 24 -26.70 -1.52 11.23
C ILE A 24 -25.30 -0.91 11.20
N TYR A 25 -24.42 -1.49 10.39
CA TYR A 25 -23.09 -0.95 10.15
C TYR A 25 -23.15 0.16 9.11
N LYS A 26 -22.83 1.40 9.51
CA LYS A 26 -22.60 2.52 8.58
C LYS A 26 -21.26 2.34 7.87
N VAL A 27 -21.24 1.49 6.86
CA VAL A 27 -20.06 1.20 6.03
C VAL A 27 -19.84 2.23 4.93
N ASP A 28 -20.81 3.11 4.71
CA ASP A 28 -20.82 4.19 3.72
C ASP A 28 -19.74 5.25 3.98
N THR A 29 -19.39 5.48 5.23
CA THR A 29 -18.34 6.43 5.65
C THR A 29 -16.92 5.85 5.64
N GLN A 30 -16.77 4.53 5.43
CA GLN A 30 -15.46 3.88 5.44
C GLN A 30 -14.67 4.18 4.17
N ALA A 31 -13.39 4.53 4.32
CA ALA A 31 -12.49 4.77 3.20
C ALA A 31 -12.36 3.51 2.34
N LYS A 32 -12.35 3.69 1.01
CA LYS A 32 -12.07 2.58 0.09
C LYS A 32 -10.57 2.47 -0.08
N CYS A 33 -10.02 1.32 0.27
CA CYS A 33 -8.61 1.01 0.14
C CYS A 33 -8.36 0.10 -1.06
N THR A 34 -7.35 0.40 -1.86
CA THR A 34 -6.98 -0.37 -3.06
C THR A 34 -5.48 -0.53 -3.16
N GLU A 35 -5.04 -1.71 -3.61
CA GLU A 35 -3.65 -1.93 -3.98
C GLU A 35 -3.42 -1.44 -5.42
N VAL A 36 -2.38 -0.64 -5.62
CA VAL A 36 -2.01 -0.04 -6.89
C VAL A 36 -0.55 -0.39 -7.18
N THR A 37 -0.25 -0.76 -8.43
CA THR A 37 1.14 -0.88 -8.92
C THR A 37 1.36 0.16 -10.00
N ARG A 38 2.48 0.89 -9.92
CA ARG A 38 2.82 1.93 -10.89
C ARG A 38 4.31 1.88 -11.21
N GLY A 39 4.64 2.26 -12.45
CA GLY A 39 6.02 2.56 -12.84
C GLY A 39 6.56 3.82 -12.16
N PRO A 40 7.79 4.24 -12.49
CA PRO A 40 8.36 5.50 -12.01
C PRO A 40 7.44 6.68 -12.31
N THR A 41 7.14 7.50 -11.30
CA THR A 41 6.24 8.66 -11.47
C THR A 41 6.93 9.85 -12.12
N ARG A 42 8.24 10.00 -11.94
CA ARG A 42 9.02 11.20 -12.26
C ARG A 42 8.47 12.51 -11.66
N ASP A 43 7.60 12.39 -10.66
CA ASP A 43 7.08 13.55 -9.95
C ASP A 43 8.09 14.02 -8.91
N CYS A 44 8.62 15.23 -9.10
CA CYS A 44 9.71 15.77 -8.30
C CYS A 44 9.33 16.00 -6.82
N ARG A 45 8.05 15.86 -6.46
CA ARG A 45 7.56 15.91 -5.07
C ARG A 45 7.96 14.67 -4.28
N TRP A 46 8.12 13.51 -4.93
CA TRP A 46 8.57 12.28 -4.27
C TRP A 46 9.97 12.39 -3.66
N PRO A 47 11.01 12.85 -4.39
CA PRO A 47 12.37 12.96 -3.86
C PRO A 47 12.50 13.65 -2.50
N ALA A 48 11.61 14.61 -2.19
CA ALA A 48 11.56 15.29 -0.89
C ALA A 48 11.22 14.34 0.27
N GLY A 49 10.47 13.27 -0.01
CA GLY A 49 10.12 12.20 0.92
C GLY A 49 9.36 12.67 2.16
N LEU A 50 8.55 13.73 2.01
CA LEU A 50 7.76 14.34 3.09
C LEU A 50 6.48 13.54 3.37
N ASP A 51 5.99 13.62 4.60
CA ASP A 51 4.83 12.89 5.12
C ASP A 51 3.52 13.06 4.34
N MET A 52 3.38 14.17 3.62
CA MET A 52 2.13 14.54 2.93
C MET A 52 2.16 14.31 1.42
N VAL A 53 3.25 13.74 0.88
CA VAL A 53 3.40 13.61 -0.58
C VAL A 53 2.33 12.70 -1.17
N ASP A 54 1.90 11.66 -0.47
CA ASP A 54 0.79 10.80 -0.88
C ASP A 54 -0.53 11.57 -1.04
N GLN A 55 -0.84 12.46 -0.10
CA GLN A 55 -2.03 13.31 -0.17
C GLN A 55 -1.95 14.28 -1.36
N MET A 56 -0.76 14.81 -1.64
CA MET A 56 -0.54 15.76 -2.75
C MET A 56 -0.52 15.11 -4.14
N VAL A 57 0.04 13.90 -4.24
CA VAL A 57 0.25 13.22 -5.52
C VAL A 57 -0.86 12.21 -5.79
N GLU A 58 -1.16 11.35 -4.83
CA GLU A 58 -2.13 10.27 -4.99
C GLU A 58 -3.54 10.65 -4.55
N LYS A 59 -3.73 11.80 -3.89
CA LYS A 59 -5.02 12.27 -3.36
C LYS A 59 -5.65 11.26 -2.39
N GLY A 60 -4.82 10.66 -1.54
CA GLY A 60 -5.23 9.70 -0.53
C GLY A 60 -4.10 9.38 0.42
N ARG A 61 -4.37 8.50 1.38
CA ARG A 61 -3.38 8.09 2.38
C ARG A 61 -2.81 6.73 2.02
N ILE A 62 -1.50 6.66 1.78
CA ILE A 62 -0.80 5.38 1.61
C ILE A 62 -0.64 4.74 2.99
N LEU A 63 -1.08 3.49 3.13
CA LEU A 63 -0.95 2.73 4.38
C LEU A 63 0.31 1.87 4.41
N ALA A 64 0.66 1.29 3.27
CA ALA A 64 1.84 0.47 3.11
C ALA A 64 2.30 0.50 1.66
N TYR A 65 3.60 0.34 1.44
CA TYR A 65 4.17 0.28 0.10
C TYR A 65 5.42 -0.59 0.02
N LYS A 66 5.77 -1.00 -1.20
CA LYS A 66 7.04 -1.64 -1.51
C LYS A 66 7.58 -1.14 -2.84
N ILE A 67 8.90 -1.24 -3.00
CA ILE A 67 9.66 -0.71 -4.13
C ILE A 67 10.29 -1.88 -4.87
N ARG A 68 10.27 -1.85 -6.19
CA ARG A 68 11.02 -2.79 -7.02
C ARG A 68 12.38 -2.17 -7.34
N TRP A 69 13.44 -2.76 -6.81
CA TRP A 69 14.82 -2.34 -7.05
C TRP A 69 15.20 -2.51 -8.53
N PHE A 70 16.25 -1.83 -8.97
CA PHE A 70 16.79 -1.99 -10.33
C PHE A 70 17.25 -3.42 -10.64
N SER A 71 17.60 -4.21 -9.61
CA SER A 71 17.84 -5.65 -9.74
C SER A 71 16.58 -6.47 -10.08
N GLY A 72 15.40 -5.84 -10.07
CA GLY A 72 14.11 -6.46 -10.32
C GLY A 72 13.45 -7.05 -9.07
N SER A 73 14.15 -7.16 -7.94
CA SER A 73 13.59 -7.66 -6.69
C SER A 73 12.71 -6.63 -5.99
N TRP A 74 11.65 -7.10 -5.33
CA TRP A 74 10.81 -6.25 -4.49
C TRP A 74 11.40 -6.13 -3.09
N SER A 75 11.30 -4.95 -2.49
CA SER A 75 11.49 -4.77 -1.06
C SER A 75 10.41 -5.49 -0.25
N GLY A 76 10.63 -5.61 1.06
CA GLY A 76 9.55 -5.81 2.02
C GLY A 76 8.57 -4.63 2.05
N TRP A 77 7.50 -4.78 2.82
CA TRP A 77 6.54 -3.71 3.04
C TRP A 77 7.10 -2.63 3.98
N TYR A 78 6.91 -1.40 3.57
CA TYR A 78 7.16 -0.19 4.35
C TYR A 78 5.83 0.42 4.77
N GLY A 79 5.71 0.80 6.03
CA GLY A 79 4.60 1.62 6.53
C GLY A 79 5.10 3.04 6.81
N PRO A 80 4.38 4.09 6.36
CA PRO A 80 4.75 5.46 6.69
C PRO A 80 4.87 5.66 8.21
N GLY A 81 6.11 5.89 8.68
CA GLY A 81 6.43 6.24 10.06
C GLY A 81 6.83 5.04 10.90
N LEU A 82 6.91 3.85 10.30
CA LEU A 82 7.23 2.60 10.98
C LEU A 82 8.64 2.13 10.65
N ASN A 83 8.89 1.81 9.38
CA ASN A 83 10.15 1.19 8.92
C ASN A 83 10.62 1.77 7.58
N ASP A 84 10.23 3.02 7.30
CA ASP A 84 10.30 3.59 5.97
C ASP A 84 11.35 4.71 5.81
N LEU A 85 12.27 4.86 6.75
CA LEU A 85 13.37 5.82 6.60
C LEU A 85 14.37 5.38 5.51
N SER A 86 14.75 6.33 4.65
CA SER A 86 15.75 6.16 3.61
C SER A 86 17.15 6.38 4.16
N ASN A 87 18.13 5.66 3.64
CA ASN A 87 19.56 5.89 3.90
C ASN A 87 20.14 7.09 3.13
N VAL A 88 19.34 7.78 2.32
CA VAL A 88 19.74 8.98 1.57
C VAL A 88 19.11 10.20 2.22
N PHE A 89 19.90 11.24 2.43
CA PHE A 89 19.48 12.48 3.08
C PHE A 89 19.07 13.56 2.08
N ASN A 90 18.16 14.41 2.52
CA ASN A 90 17.81 15.66 1.87
C ASN A 90 18.92 16.69 2.09
N LEU A 91 19.82 16.90 1.12
CA LEU A 91 20.94 17.83 1.29
C LEU A 91 20.51 19.31 1.25
N TYR A 92 19.52 19.62 0.44
CA TYR A 92 19.02 20.98 0.22
C TYR A 92 17.64 21.18 0.87
N ALA A 93 17.24 22.43 1.12
CA ALA A 93 15.97 22.75 1.79
C ALA A 93 14.75 22.83 0.85
N LYS A 94 14.86 22.37 -0.41
CA LYS A 94 13.80 22.51 -1.41
C LYS A 94 13.85 21.45 -2.51
N SER A 95 12.67 21.03 -2.95
CA SER A 95 12.42 20.26 -4.19
C SER A 95 11.08 20.74 -4.77
N CYS A 96 11.02 21.02 -6.07
CA CYS A 96 9.81 21.57 -6.73
C CYS A 96 9.20 22.79 -6.06
N SER A 97 10.04 23.68 -5.51
CA SER A 97 9.57 24.82 -4.73
C SER A 97 8.78 24.46 -3.46
N ILE A 98 8.79 23.18 -3.04
CA ILE A 98 8.27 22.74 -1.76
C ILE A 98 9.41 22.85 -0.74
N PRO A 99 9.29 23.72 0.28
CA PRO A 99 10.31 23.84 1.31
C PRO A 99 10.29 22.61 2.22
N TYR A 100 11.46 22.16 2.64
CA TYR A 100 11.63 21.17 3.70
C TYR A 100 12.95 21.36 4.42
N ARG A 101 13.12 20.67 5.55
CA ARG A 101 14.32 20.78 6.37
C ARG A 101 15.54 20.25 5.59
N ALA A 102 16.54 21.09 5.37
CA ALA A 102 17.84 20.64 4.87
C ALA A 102 18.51 19.69 5.87
N LYS A 103 19.34 18.79 5.35
CA LYS A 103 20.04 17.74 6.11
C LYS A 103 19.07 16.84 6.89
N SER A 104 17.88 16.59 6.36
CA SER A 104 16.89 15.70 6.99
C SER A 104 16.95 14.30 6.41
N MET A 105 16.48 13.33 7.20
CA MET A 105 16.06 12.05 6.66
C MET A 105 14.86 12.24 5.75
N ARG A 106 14.73 11.36 4.75
CA ARG A 106 13.53 11.26 3.90
C ARG A 106 12.96 9.85 4.02
N ARG A 107 11.69 9.69 3.67
CA ARG A 107 11.05 8.37 3.57
C ARG A 107 11.46 7.64 2.29
N ARG A 108 11.39 6.31 2.30
CA ARG A 108 11.77 5.45 1.16
C ARG A 108 10.89 5.66 -0.06
N TRP A 109 9.65 6.11 0.09
CA TRP A 109 8.79 6.45 -1.04
C TRP A 109 9.34 7.58 -1.91
N ALA A 110 10.43 8.24 -1.49
CA ALA A 110 11.16 9.14 -2.36
C ALA A 110 11.68 8.47 -3.65
N MET A 111 11.83 7.14 -3.61
CA MET A 111 12.19 6.31 -4.77
C MET A 111 11.03 6.06 -5.74
N PHE A 112 9.80 6.47 -5.42
CA PHE A 112 8.68 6.40 -6.39
C PHE A 112 8.94 7.30 -7.61
N TYR A 113 9.88 8.24 -7.49
CA TYR A 113 10.36 9.05 -8.60
C TYR A 113 10.90 8.20 -9.76
N ASP A 114 11.75 7.23 -9.46
CA ASP A 114 12.56 6.49 -10.43
C ASP A 114 12.40 4.97 -10.38
N HIS A 115 11.67 4.44 -9.40
CA HIS A 115 11.40 3.01 -9.26
C HIS A 115 9.93 2.67 -9.48
N THR A 116 9.70 1.49 -10.06
CA THR A 116 8.39 0.84 -10.01
C THR A 116 8.05 0.52 -8.56
N HIS A 117 6.81 0.79 -8.17
CA HIS A 117 6.36 0.68 -6.79
C HIS A 117 4.94 0.13 -6.72
N LYS A 118 4.62 -0.43 -5.56
CA LYS A 118 3.29 -0.94 -5.23
C LYS A 118 2.89 -0.41 -3.88
N PHE A 119 1.64 0.00 -3.73
CA PHE A 119 1.15 0.59 -2.49
C PHE A 119 -0.34 0.33 -2.26
N ILE A 120 -0.74 0.33 -1.00
CA ILE A 120 -2.14 0.31 -0.56
C ILE A 120 -2.51 1.74 -0.23
N ILE A 121 -3.49 2.29 -0.93
CA ILE A 121 -4.00 3.65 -0.70
C ILE A 121 -5.47 3.61 -0.30
N CYS A 122 -5.82 4.42 0.70
CA CYS A 122 -7.20 4.62 1.13
C CYS A 122 -7.65 6.04 0.77
N LYS A 123 -8.82 6.14 0.14
CA LYS A 123 -9.46 7.41 -0.21
C LYS A 123 -10.86 7.50 0.39
N PRO A 124 -11.31 8.70 0.80
CA PRO A 124 -12.72 8.92 1.14
C PRO A 124 -13.62 8.52 -0.05
N ARG A 125 -14.79 7.95 0.22
CA ARG A 125 -15.79 7.71 -0.83
C ARG A 125 -16.30 9.07 -1.34
N GLY A 126 -16.18 9.32 -2.64
CA GLY A 126 -16.58 10.58 -3.30
C GLY A 126 -15.53 11.24 -4.21
N ASN A 127 -14.27 10.78 -4.18
CA ASN A 127 -13.16 11.32 -4.99
C ASN A 127 -12.60 10.31 -6.02
N SER A 128 -13.41 9.34 -6.46
CA SER A 128 -13.04 8.33 -7.46
C SER A 128 -13.20 8.84 -8.88
#